data_AF-A0A146LZP7-F1
#
_entry.id   AF-A0A146LZP7-F1
#
_cell.length_a   1.000
_cell.length_b   1.000
_cell.length_c   1.000
_cell.angle_alpha   90.00
_cell.angle_beta   90.00
_cell.angle_gamma   90.00
#
_symmetry.space_group_name_H-M   'P 1'
#
loop_
_entity.id
_entity.type
_entity.pdbx_description
1 polymer ?
#
loop_
_entity_poly.entity_id
_entity_poly.type
_entity_poly.pdbx_seq_one_letter_code
_entity_poly.pdbx_strand_id
1 'polypeptide(L)'
;MGEFFRSEEMSLCQLFIQPEAAYSSVSLLGEAGIVQFRDLNSEVSAFQRKFVPEVRTCEEIERKLRYIQTEMKKDGVTIPELTKMPFAPMPREIIDLEAQVERTENEIQEMSHNAINLQSNFTELTELKHVLEKTDQFFQEQEGDSAS
;
A
#
# COMPACT_ATOMS: atom_id res chain seq x y z
N MET A 1 -42.38 2.27 7.33
CA MET A 1 -42.39 2.98 6.02
C MET A 1 -43.02 4.37 6.18
N GLY A 2 -42.37 5.27 6.93
CA GLY A 2 -42.79 6.67 7.10
C GLY A 2 -41.62 7.66 7.15
N GLU A 3 -40.40 7.19 6.84
CA GLU A 3 -39.13 7.89 7.10
C GLU A 3 -38.69 8.85 5.99
N PHE A 4 -39.41 8.92 4.86
CA PHE A 4 -38.96 9.71 3.71
C PHE A 4 -39.46 11.15 3.67
N PHE A 5 -40.41 11.55 4.52
CA PHE A 5 -41.06 12.87 4.39
C PHE A 5 -40.52 13.95 5.33
N ARG A 6 -39.78 13.57 6.39
CA ARG A 6 -39.16 14.49 7.38
C ARG A 6 -37.84 13.92 7.89
N SER A 7 -36.96 14.80 8.38
CA SER A 7 -35.73 14.41 9.06
C SER A 7 -36.03 13.64 10.35
N GLU A 8 -35.15 12.70 10.70
CA GLU A 8 -35.19 12.03 12.00
C GLU A 8 -34.88 12.99 13.15
N GLU A 9 -35.40 12.67 14.33
CA GLU A 9 -35.13 13.46 15.54
C GLU A 9 -33.69 13.25 16.01
N MET A 10 -32.93 14.34 16.13
CA MET A 10 -31.55 14.31 16.57
C MET A 10 -31.44 14.75 18.04
N SER A 11 -30.58 14.06 18.80
CA SER A 11 -30.28 14.40 20.20
C SER A 11 -28.80 14.72 20.36
N LEU A 12 -28.50 15.80 21.10
CA LEU A 12 -27.13 16.14 21.47
C LEU A 12 -26.76 15.43 22.78
N CYS A 13 -25.77 14.56 22.73
CA CYS A 13 -25.26 13.83 23.89
C CYS A 13 -23.82 14.24 24.22
N GLN A 14 -23.48 14.26 25.51
CA GLN A 14 -22.11 14.45 25.97
C GLN A 14 -21.52 13.12 26.42
N LEU A 15 -20.40 12.72 25.81
CA LEU A 15 -19.71 11.47 26.11
C LEU A 15 -18.55 11.72 27.08
N PHE A 16 -18.51 10.97 28.18
CA PHE A 16 -17.38 10.93 29.11
C PHE A 16 -16.69 9.58 28.99
N ILE A 17 -15.50 9.58 28.39
CA ILE A 17 -14.76 8.34 28.09
C ILE A 17 -13.39 8.41 28.76
N GLN A 18 -13.02 7.32 29.44
CA GLN A 18 -11.67 7.18 29.99
C GLN A 18 -10.65 7.00 28.85
N PRO A 19 -9.45 7.59 28.94
CA PRO A 19 -8.45 7.51 27.86
C PRO A 19 -8.11 6.07 27.43
N GLU A 20 -8.08 5.13 28.37
CA GLU A 20 -7.75 3.73 28.12
C GLU A 20 -8.84 2.99 27.31
N ALA A 21 -10.10 3.40 27.48
CA ALA A 21 -11.25 2.83 26.77
C ALA A 21 -11.66 3.67 25.55
N ALA A 22 -10.94 4.75 25.24
CA ALA A 22 -11.29 5.67 24.17
C ALA A 22 -11.29 4.98 22.81
N TYR A 23 -10.26 4.19 22.52
CA TYR A 23 -10.14 3.49 21.25
C TYR A 23 -11.30 2.52 21.01
N SER A 24 -11.54 1.61 21.96
CA SER A 24 -12.59 0.59 21.85
C SER A 24 -14.00 1.18 21.83
N SER A 25 -14.24 2.24 22.60
CA SER A 25 -15.56 2.90 22.62
C SER A 25 -15.84 3.60 21.29
N VAL A 26 -14.85 4.30 20.74
CA VAL A 26 -14.99 5.04 19.47
C VAL A 26 -15.07 4.07 18.28
N SER A 27 -14.33 2.96 18.29
CA SER A 27 -14.41 1.95 17.24
C SER A 27 -15.82 1.34 17.15
N LEU A 28 -16.41 0.97 18.28
CA LEU A 28 -17.78 0.45 18.33
C LEU A 28 -18.82 1.48 17.86
N LEU A 29 -18.64 2.75 18.22
CA LEU A 29 -19.50 3.83 17.72
C LEU A 29 -19.35 4.05 16.21
N GLY A 30 -18.14 3.90 15.68
CA GLY A 30 -17.86 3.96 14.25
C GLY A 30 -18.50 2.82 13.47
N GLU A 31 -18.48 1.61 14.02
CA GLU A 31 -19.14 0.43 13.44
C GLU A 31 -20.66 0.53 13.47
N ALA A 32 -21.23 1.12 14.53
CA ALA A 32 -22.66 1.38 14.60
C ALA A 32 -23.11 2.45 13.58
N GLY A 33 -22.27 3.45 13.28
CA GLY A 33 -22.54 4.46 12.25
C GLY A 33 -23.68 5.44 12.57
N ILE A 34 -24.09 5.53 13.84
CA ILE A 34 -25.25 6.32 14.29
C ILE A 34 -24.88 7.66 14.96
N VAL A 35 -23.60 8.01 14.99
CA VAL A 35 -23.11 9.20 15.70
C VAL A 35 -22.42 10.19 14.78
N GLN A 36 -22.65 11.47 15.03
CA GLN A 36 -21.92 12.57 14.39
C GLN A 36 -21.13 13.33 15.47
N PHE A 37 -19.80 13.32 15.35
CA PHE A 37 -18.94 14.08 16.27
C PHE A 37 -18.89 15.56 15.90
N ARG A 38 -18.94 16.42 16.92
CA ARG A 38 -18.73 17.86 16.80
C ARG A 38 -17.33 18.21 17.26
N ASP A 39 -16.61 19.01 16.48
CA ASP A 39 -15.29 19.49 16.88
C ASP A 39 -15.42 20.48 18.04
N LEU A 40 -14.86 20.12 19.19
CA LEU A 40 -14.76 20.97 20.37
C LEU A 40 -13.46 21.78 20.40
N ASN A 41 -12.49 21.45 19.55
CA ASN A 41 -11.15 22.05 19.50
C ASN A 41 -10.93 22.80 18.17
N SER A 42 -11.92 23.58 17.73
CA SER A 42 -11.86 24.35 16.47
C SER A 42 -10.70 25.35 16.43
N GLU A 43 -10.33 25.90 17.58
CA GLU A 43 -9.25 26.89 17.72
C GLU A 43 -7.84 26.25 17.72
N VAL A 44 -7.75 24.92 17.86
CA VAL A 44 -6.48 24.22 17.91
C VAL A 44 -6.11 23.71 16.53
N SER A 45 -4.91 24.10 16.07
CA SER A 45 -4.34 23.64 14.81
C SER A 45 -4.26 22.12 14.76
N ALA A 46 -4.49 21.54 13.57
CA ALA A 46 -4.48 20.09 13.35
C ALA A 46 -3.20 19.42 13.88
N PHE A 47 -2.05 20.08 13.79
CA PHE A 47 -0.75 19.54 14.22
C PHE A 47 -0.53 19.50 15.73
N GLN A 48 -1.31 20.26 16.50
CA GLN A 48 -1.18 20.34 17.96
C GLN A 48 -2.18 19.41 18.68
N ARG A 49 -2.97 18.65 17.91
CA ARG A 49 -3.96 17.72 18.47
C ARG A 49 -3.26 16.50 19.07
N LYS A 50 -3.91 15.89 20.06
CA LYS A 50 -3.34 14.82 20.88
C LYS A 50 -2.89 13.57 20.09
N PHE A 51 -3.65 13.19 19.06
CA PHE A 51 -3.47 11.92 18.33
C PHE A 51 -2.82 12.07 16.94
N VAL A 52 -2.10 13.17 16.72
CA VAL A 52 -1.37 13.40 15.46
C VAL A 52 -0.32 12.32 15.15
N PRO A 53 0.50 11.83 16.10
CA PRO A 53 1.51 10.83 15.75
C PRO A 53 0.89 9.53 15.26
N GLU A 54 -0.19 9.06 15.89
CA GLU A 54 -0.88 7.82 15.48
C GLU A 54 -1.52 7.96 14.09
N VAL A 55 -2.10 9.13 13.78
CA VAL A 55 -2.65 9.40 12.45
C VAL A 55 -1.55 9.38 11.38
N ARG A 56 -0.36 9.93 11.68
CA ARG A 56 0.78 9.89 10.76
C ARG A 56 1.28 8.47 10.52
N THR A 57 1.32 7.63 11.55
CA THR A 57 1.68 6.21 11.38
C THR A 57 0.71 5.51 10.42
N CYS A 58 -0.60 5.73 10.57
CA CYS A 58 -1.59 5.19 9.64
C CYS A 58 -1.41 5.73 8.20
N GLU A 59 -1.08 7.01 8.03
CA GLU A 59 -0.80 7.62 6.73
C GLU A 59 0.42 6.97 6.05
N GLU A 60 1.48 6.69 6.79
CA GLU A 60 2.65 5.97 6.28
C GLU A 60 2.30 4.52 5.87
N ILE A 61 1.54 3.79 6.68
CA ILE A 61 1.07 2.44 6.33
C ILE A 61 0.24 2.48 5.04
N GLU A 62 -0.66 3.46 4.91
CA GLU A 62 -1.47 3.64 3.71
C GLU A 62 -0.58 3.91 2.47
N ARG A 63 0.45 4.75 2.62
CA ARG A 63 1.43 5.02 1.56
C ARG A 63 2.12 3.74 1.08
N LYS A 64 2.57 2.89 2.02
CA LYS A 64 3.20 1.59 1.72
C LYS A 64 2.23 0.65 1.01
N LEU A 65 0.99 0.54 1.49
CA LEU A 65 -0.06 -0.28 0.86
C LEU A 65 -0.39 0.17 -0.57
N ARG A 66 -0.45 1.49 -0.82
CA ARG A 66 -0.66 2.02 -2.18
C ARG A 66 0.47 1.65 -3.13
N TYR A 67 1.72 1.65 -2.66
CA TYR A 67 2.86 1.18 -3.44
C TYR A 67 2.71 -0.30 -3.81
N ILE A 68 2.45 -1.16 -2.82
CA ILE A 68 2.23 -2.60 -3.03
C ILE A 68 1.08 -2.83 -4.03
N GLN A 69 -0.05 -2.14 -3.87
CA GLN A 69 -1.18 -2.24 -4.79
C GLN A 69 -0.80 -1.86 -6.23
N THR A 70 0.09 -0.88 -6.39
CA THR A 70 0.55 -0.43 -7.71
C THR A 70 1.46 -1.47 -8.36
N GLU A 71 2.39 -2.06 -7.60
CA GLU A 71 3.25 -3.15 -8.09
C GLU A 71 2.42 -4.39 -8.46
N MET A 72 1.47 -4.81 -7.61
CA MET A 72 0.59 -5.93 -7.92
C MET A 72 -0.22 -5.73 -9.21
N LYS A 73 -0.68 -4.50 -9.47
CA LYS A 73 -1.38 -4.17 -10.72
C LYS A 73 -0.47 -4.23 -11.94
N LYS A 74 0.80 -3.85 -11.81
CA LYS A 74 1.78 -3.97 -12.91
C LYS A 74 2.00 -5.43 -13.30
N ASP A 75 2.06 -6.32 -12.31
CA ASP A 75 2.25 -7.76 -12.52
C ASP A 75 0.96 -8.51 -12.87
N GLY A 76 -0.17 -7.80 -13.00
CA GLY A 76 -1.47 -8.39 -13.35
C GLY A 76 -2.11 -9.24 -12.25
N VAL A 77 -1.66 -9.09 -11.00
CA VAL A 77 -2.24 -9.81 -9.85
C VAL A 77 -3.55 -9.15 -9.47
N THR A 78 -4.65 -9.90 -9.57
CA THR A 78 -5.98 -9.43 -9.19
C THR A 78 -6.15 -9.46 -7.67
N ILE A 79 -6.50 -8.32 -7.09
CA ILE A 79 -6.82 -8.22 -5.66
C ILE A 79 -8.27 -8.67 -5.48
N PRO A 80 -8.55 -9.71 -4.69
CA PRO A 80 -9.92 -10.16 -4.46
C PRO A 80 -10.74 -9.08 -3.74
N GLU A 81 -11.98 -8.90 -4.17
CA GLU A 81 -12.91 -8.02 -3.48
C GLU A 81 -13.30 -8.62 -2.12
N LEU A 82 -13.23 -7.80 -1.07
CA LEU A 82 -13.64 -8.21 0.26
C LEU A 82 -15.18 -8.32 0.32
N THR A 83 -15.69 -9.52 0.59
CA THR A 83 -17.13 -9.76 0.74
C THR A 83 -17.69 -9.13 2.03
N LYS A 84 -16.84 -8.94 3.04
CA LYS A 84 -17.20 -8.32 4.33
C LYS A 84 -16.07 -7.42 4.79
N MET A 85 -16.44 -6.23 5.27
CA MET A 85 -15.49 -5.33 5.90
C MET A 85 -15.14 -5.88 7.29
N PRO A 86 -13.84 -6.05 7.62
CA PRO A 86 -13.44 -6.53 8.94
C PRO A 86 -13.76 -5.49 10.02
N PHE A 87 -13.86 -5.96 11.26
CA PHE A 87 -13.96 -5.10 12.44
C PHE A 87 -12.69 -4.27 12.62
N ALA A 88 -12.81 -3.15 13.34
CA ALA A 88 -11.65 -2.31 13.62
C ALA A 88 -10.59 -3.10 14.42
N PRO A 89 -9.34 -3.17 13.95
CA PRO A 89 -8.28 -3.92 14.64
C PRO A 89 -7.91 -3.25 15.96
N MET A 90 -7.33 -4.01 16.89
CA MET A 90 -6.84 -3.43 18.14
C MET A 90 -5.55 -2.64 17.91
N PRO A 91 -5.23 -1.60 18.73
CA PRO A 91 -4.02 -0.79 18.53
C PRO A 91 -2.71 -1.59 18.52
N ARG A 92 -2.68 -2.71 19.25
CA ARG A 92 -1.53 -3.62 19.25
C ARG A 92 -1.35 -4.35 17.92
N GLU A 93 -2.44 -4.74 17.29
CA GLU A 93 -2.43 -5.42 15.99
C GLU A 93 -1.97 -4.48 14.88
N ILE A 94 -2.22 -3.17 15.00
CA ILE A 94 -1.73 -2.17 14.05
C ILE A 94 -0.21 -2.18 13.96
N ILE A 95 0.49 -2.35 15.09
CA ILE A 95 1.97 -2.41 15.13
C ILE A 95 2.48 -3.65 14.40
N ASP A 96 1.84 -4.80 14.63
CA ASP A 96 2.21 -6.05 13.96
C ASP A 96 1.94 -5.98 12.45
N LEU A 97 0.82 -5.35 12.06
CA LEU A 97 0.47 -5.08 10.67
C LEU A 97 1.46 -4.13 10.00
N GLU A 98 1.88 -3.06 10.68
CA GLU A 98 2.89 -2.13 10.20
C GLU A 98 4.19 -2.86 9.88
N ALA A 99 4.68 -3.69 10.80
CA ALA A 99 5.89 -4.48 10.61
C ALA A 99 5.77 -5.51 9.47
N GLN A 100 4.56 -6.05 9.23
CA GLN A 100 4.32 -6.96 8.11
C GLN A 100 4.28 -6.22 6.77
N VAL A 101 3.61 -5.08 6.70
CA VAL A 101 3.54 -4.23 5.50
C VAL A 101 4.93 -3.73 5.12
N GLU A 102 5.73 -3.30 6.10
CA GLU A 102 7.10 -2.85 5.87
C GLU A 102 8.01 -3.95 5.32
N ARG A 103 7.95 -5.16 5.89
CA ARG A 103 8.71 -6.31 5.37
C ARG A 103 8.31 -6.62 3.93
N THR A 104 7.01 -6.65 3.65
CA THR A 104 6.48 -6.95 2.30
C THR A 104 6.90 -5.88 1.29
N GLU A 105 6.85 -4.60 1.66
CA GLU A 105 7.32 -3.50 0.81
C GLU A 105 8.80 -3.66 0.46
N ASN A 106 9.65 -3.92 1.46
CA ASN A 106 11.09 -4.09 1.25
C ASN A 106 11.39 -5.30 0.35
N GLU A 107 10.71 -6.43 0.56
CA GLU A 107 10.84 -7.62 -0.29
C GLU A 107 10.48 -7.32 -1.74
N ILE A 108 9.38 -6.61 -1.99
CA ILE A 108 8.96 -6.21 -3.34
C ILE A 108 9.98 -5.26 -3.98
N GLN A 109 10.48 -4.28 -3.23
CA GLN A 109 11.49 -3.35 -3.73
C GLN A 109 12.79 -4.05 -4.10
N GLU A 110 13.28 -4.96 -3.25
CA GLU A 110 14.47 -5.77 -3.51
C GLU A 110 14.27 -6.67 -4.72
N MET A 111 13.13 -7.36 -4.82
CA MET A 111 12.80 -8.21 -5.97
C MET A 111 12.73 -7.42 -7.26
N SER A 112 12.08 -6.24 -7.25
CA SER A 112 12.01 -5.36 -8.41
C SER A 112 13.40 -4.89 -8.84
N HIS A 113 14.25 -4.50 -7.90
CA HIS A 113 15.62 -4.07 -8.21
C HIS A 113 16.45 -5.21 -8.80
N ASN A 114 16.36 -6.40 -8.19
CA ASN A 114 17.06 -7.60 -8.67
C ASN A 114 16.58 -8.02 -10.07
N ALA A 115 15.28 -7.92 -10.35
CA ALA A 115 14.71 -8.23 -11.66
C ALA A 115 15.25 -7.30 -12.76
N ILE A 116 15.31 -5.99 -12.49
CA ILE A 116 15.86 -5.01 -13.43
C ILE A 116 17.35 -5.28 -13.70
N ASN A 117 18.13 -5.50 -12.64
CA ASN A 117 19.56 -5.80 -12.77
C ASN A 117 19.80 -7.09 -13.57
N LEU A 118 19.02 -8.14 -13.29
CA LEU A 118 19.12 -9.41 -14.01
C LEU A 118 18.74 -9.24 -15.50
N GLN A 119 17.72 -8.44 -15.80
CA GLN A 119 17.31 -8.16 -17.18
C GLN A 119 18.40 -7.39 -17.94
N SER A 120 19.04 -6.39 -17.32
CA SER A 120 20.17 -5.66 -17.93
C SER A 120 21.31 -6.61 -18.26
N ASN A 121 21.77 -7.39 -17.26
CA ASN A 121 22.86 -8.35 -17.43
C ASN A 121 22.56 -9.39 -18.51
N PHE A 122 21.32 -9.89 -18.56
CA PHE A 122 20.90 -10.84 -19.59
C PHE A 122 20.94 -10.21 -21.00
N THR A 123 20.49 -8.96 -21.13
CA THR A 123 20.48 -8.25 -22.41
C THR A 123 21.91 -8.00 -22.89
N GLU A 124 22.80 -7.50 -22.02
CA GLU A 124 24.22 -7.27 -22.32
C GLU A 124 24.94 -8.56 -22.76
N LEU A 125 24.71 -9.67 -22.05
CA LEU A 125 25.28 -10.97 -22.43
C LEU A 125 24.71 -11.50 -23.75
N THR A 126 23.43 -11.24 -24.03
CA THR A 126 22.79 -11.65 -25.28
C THR A 126 23.34 -10.86 -26.47
N GLU A 127 23.55 -9.55 -26.29
CA GLU A 127 24.21 -8.71 -27.29
C GLU A 127 25.65 -9.18 -27.58
N LEU A 128 26.44 -9.46 -26.53
CA LEU A 128 27.78 -9.98 -26.68
C LEU A 128 27.79 -11.33 -27.42
N LYS A 129 26.86 -12.23 -27.10
CA LYS A 129 26.68 -13.49 -27.80
C LYS A 129 26.43 -13.28 -29.29
N HIS A 130 25.53 -12.36 -29.66
CA HIS A 130 25.24 -12.07 -31.07
C HIS A 130 26.43 -11.44 -31.80
N VAL A 131 27.22 -10.59 -31.14
CA VAL A 131 28.47 -10.05 -31.72
C VAL A 131 29.43 -11.19 -32.04
N LEU A 132 29.61 -12.16 -31.13
CA LEU A 132 30.49 -13.29 -31.34
C LEU A 132 30.01 -14.18 -32.50
N GLU A 133 28.72 -14.52 -32.56
CA GLU A 133 28.13 -15.34 -33.64
C GLU A 133 28.29 -14.68 -35.01
N LYS A 134 28.09 -13.36 -35.11
CA LYS A 134 28.25 -12.63 -36.37
C LYS A 134 29.69 -12.44 -36.77
N THR A 135 30.59 -12.30 -35.80
CA THR A 135 32.03 -12.18 -36.05
C THR A 135 32.60 -13.50 -36.58
N ASP A 136 32.19 -14.64 -36.03
CA ASP A 136 32.60 -15.97 -36.51
C ASP A 136 32.12 -16.24 -37.95
N GLN A 137 30.86 -15.89 -38.27
CA GLN A 137 30.34 -15.95 -39.65
C GLN A 137 31.14 -15.07 -40.61
N PHE A 138 31.45 -13.83 -40.20
CA PHE A 138 32.22 -12.90 -41.01
C PHE A 138 33.62 -13.41 -41.33
N PHE A 139 34.32 -13.98 -40.34
CA PHE A 139 35.66 -14.55 -40.56
C PHE A 139 35.63 -15.80 -41.46
N GLN A 140 34.60 -16.65 -41.34
CA GLN A 140 34.44 -17.83 -42.21
C GLN A 140 34.14 -17.46 -43.68
N GLU A 141 33.34 -16.42 -43.94
CA GLU A 141 33.10 -15.93 -45.31
C GLU A 141 34.37 -15.34 -45.94
N GLN A 142 35.22 -14.67 -45.16
CA GLN A 142 36.45 -14.04 -45.65
C GLN A 142 37.56 -15.06 -46.00
N GLU A 143 37.62 -16.20 -45.29
CA GLU A 143 38.50 -17.32 -45.65
C GLU A 143 38.03 -18.07 -46.91
N GLY A 144 36.73 -18.07 -47.21
CA GLY A 144 36.19 -18.65 -48.44
C GLY A 144 36.48 -17.84 -49.70
N ASP A 145 36.48 -16.51 -49.59
CA ASP A 145 36.68 -15.58 -50.72
C ASP A 145 38.17 -15.31 -51.04
N SER A 146 39.07 -15.66 -50.12
CA SER A 146 40.53 -15.58 -50.32
C SER A 146 41.14 -16.88 -50.89
N ALA A 147 40.33 -17.93 -51.07
CA ALA A 147 40.73 -19.22 -51.63
C ALA A 147 40.22 -19.48 -53.07
N SER A 148 39.61 -18.48 -53.73
CA SER A 148 39.22 -18.49 -55.15
C SER A 148 40.04 -17.49 -55.97
#